data_AF-A0A6J7MUM0-F1
#
_entry.id   AF-A0A6J7MUM0-F1
#
_cell.length_a   1.000
_cell.length_b   1.000
_cell.length_c   1.000
_cell.angle_alpha   90.00
_cell.angle_beta   90.00
_cell.angle_gamma   90.00
#
_symmetry.space_group_name_H-M   'P 1'
#
loop_
_entity.id
_entity.type
_entity.pdbx_description
1 polymer ?
#
loop_
_entity_poly.entity_id
_entity_poly.type
_entity_poly.pdbx_seq_one_letter_code
_entity_poly.pdbx_strand_id
1 'polypeptide(L)' 'MANLYEIVAQVSQEGVSILVSEQFARTVLGIAQYAAIVLHGNITRVGTPAELEDELSAAYLGS' A
#
# COMPACT_ATOMS: atom_id res chain seq x y z
N MET A 1 -13.80 13.29 -2.27
CA MET A 1 -13.36 12.63 -1.02
C MET A 1 -11.87 12.29 -1.14
N ALA A 2 -10.98 13.28 -0.98
CA ALA A 2 -9.53 13.12 -1.17
C ALA A 2 -8.69 13.42 0.10
N ASN A 3 -9.33 13.60 1.25
CA ASN A 3 -8.68 14.26 2.39
C ASN A 3 -7.73 13.34 3.20
N LEU A 4 -8.09 12.07 3.42
CA LEU A 4 -7.32 11.23 4.35
C LEU A 4 -5.92 10.87 3.82
N TYR A 5 -5.81 10.40 2.57
CA TYR A 5 -4.53 9.96 2.03
C TYR A 5 -3.58 11.12 1.74
N GLU A 6 -4.10 12.31 1.42
CA GLU A 6 -3.30 13.53 1.34
C GLU A 6 -2.69 13.90 2.70
N ILE A 7 -3.47 13.82 3.78
CA ILE A 7 -2.96 14.03 5.15
C ILE A 7 -1.89 12.99 5.49
N VAL A 8 -2.13 11.72 5.19
CA VAL A 8 -1.14 10.65 5.44
C VAL A 8 0.17 10.92 4.70
N ALA A 9 0.10 11.36 3.44
CA ALA A 9 1.28 11.73 2.67
C ALA A 9 2.04 12.92 3.28
N GLN A 10 1.32 13.96 3.72
CA GLN A 10 1.91 15.12 4.38
C GLN A 10 2.63 14.73 5.68
N VAL A 11 1.97 13.96 6.55
CA VAL A 11 2.55 13.52 7.82
C VAL A 11 3.79 12.64 7.60
N SER A 12 3.78 11.80 6.56
CA SER A 12 4.97 11.01 6.20
C SER A 12 6.15 11.89 5.79
N GLN A 13 5.91 12.98 5.06
CA GLN A 13 6.96 13.94 4.65
C GLN A 13 7.57 14.71 5.84
N GLU A 14 6.87 14.79 6.96
CA GLU A 14 7.38 15.40 8.21
C GLU A 14 8.32 14.47 9.00
N GLY A 15 8.63 13.28 8.46
CA GLY A 15 9.55 12.30 9.06
C GLY A 15 8.87 11.28 9.96
N VAL A 16 7.54 11.24 9.97
CA VAL A 16 6.77 10.22 10.70
C VAL A 16 6.69 8.94 9.88
N SER A 17 7.06 7.81 10.50
CA SER A 17 6.87 6.49 9.88
C SER A 17 5.41 6.04 10.02
N ILE A 18 4.80 5.65 8.90
CA ILE A 18 3.39 5.25 8.84
C ILE A 18 3.31 3.83 8.28
N LEU A 19 2.56 2.96 8.97
CA LEU A 19 2.17 1.65 8.46
C LEU A 19 0.66 1.65 8.25
N VAL A 20 0.23 1.35 7.03
CA VAL A 20 -1.19 1.29 6.66
C VAL A 20 -1.53 -0.15 6.30
N SER A 21 -2.58 -0.69 6.92
CA SER A 21 -3.15 -2.00 6.60
C SER A 21 -4.55 -1.81 6.04
N GLU A 22 -4.72 -2.03 4.73
CA GLU A 22 -5.97 -1.75 4.03
C GLU A 22 -6.38 -2.90 3.10
N GLN A 23 -7.69 -3.10 2.97
CA GLN A 23 -8.28 -4.11 2.07
C GLN A 23 -8.45 -3.56 0.64
N PHE A 24 -8.45 -2.23 0.47
CA PHE A 24 -8.54 -1.55 -0.83
C PHE A 24 -7.30 -0.70 -1.09
N ALA A 25 -6.19 -1.36 -1.36
CA ALA A 25 -4.85 -0.76 -1.35
C ALA A 25 -4.61 0.31 -2.44
N ARG A 26 -5.46 0.43 -3.46
CA ARG A 26 -5.16 1.25 -4.66
C ARG A 26 -4.83 2.72 -4.34
N THR A 27 -5.56 3.34 -3.42
CA THR A 27 -5.35 4.76 -3.10
C THR A 27 -4.09 4.98 -2.27
N VAL A 28 -3.78 4.08 -1.33
CA VAL A 28 -2.59 4.21 -0.48
C VAL A 28 -1.30 3.78 -1.19
N LEU A 29 -1.39 2.83 -2.13
CA LEU A 29 -0.25 2.39 -2.94
C LEU A 29 0.35 3.54 -3.75
N GLY A 30 -0.48 4.48 -4.21
CA GLY A 30 -0.01 5.65 -4.95
C GLY A 30 0.89 6.60 -4.13
N ILE A 31 0.87 6.51 -2.80
CA ILE A 31 1.69 7.36 -1.91
C ILE A 31 2.72 6.55 -1.08
N ALA A 32 2.68 5.22 -1.15
CA ALA A 32 3.55 4.36 -0.37
C ALA A 32 4.94 4.23 -0.99
N GLN A 33 5.99 4.19 -0.16
CA GLN A 33 7.36 3.91 -0.62
C GLN A 33 7.61 2.40 -0.72
N TYR A 34 6.99 1.63 0.17
CA TYR A 34 7.05 0.18 0.23
C TYR A 34 5.68 -0.41 0.52
N ALA A 35 5.45 -1.63 0.04
CA ALA A 35 4.29 -2.43 0.36
C ALA A 35 4.69 -3.87 0.66
N ALA A 36 3.86 -4.54 1.44
CA ALA A 36 3.95 -5.96 1.74
C ALA A 36 2.61 -6.62 1.45
N ILE A 37 2.64 -7.78 0.79
CA ILE A 37 1.44 -8.58 0.51
C ILE A 37 1.34 -9.65 1.61
N VAL A 38 0.19 -9.68 2.28
CA VAL A 38 -0.12 -10.67 3.32
C VAL A 38 -1.20 -11.61 2.81
N LEU A 39 -0.86 -12.89 2.69
CA LEU A 39 -1.80 -13.95 2.31
C LEU A 39 -1.78 -15.04 3.40
N HIS A 40 -2.96 -15.46 3.85
CA HIS A 40 -3.11 -16.48 4.89
C HIS A 40 -2.24 -16.23 6.14
N GLY A 41 -2.14 -14.96 6.56
CA GLY A 41 -1.36 -14.56 7.75
C GLY A 41 0.17 -14.52 7.55
N ASN A 42 0.66 -14.73 6.32
CA ASN A 42 2.09 -14.71 6.00
C ASN A 42 2.42 -13.60 5.00
N ILE A 43 3.56 -12.94 5.20
CA ILE A 43 4.12 -11.99 4.22
C ILE A 43 4.68 -12.82 3.06
N THR A 44 4.07 -12.70 1.89
CA THR A 44 4.48 -13.46 0.69
C THR A 44 5.40 -12.66 -0.21
N ARG A 45 5.28 -11.32 -0.19
CA ARG A 45 6.10 -10.39 -0.98
C ARG A 45 6.28 -9.07 -0.25
N VAL A 46 7.43 -8.44 -0.48
CA VAL A 46 7.76 -7.08 -0.03
C VAL A 46 8.51 -6.39 -1.18
N GLY A 47 8.21 -5.12 -1.42
CA GLY A 47 8.83 -4.33 -2.49
C GLY A 47 8.24 -2.94 -2.59
N THR A 48 8.68 -2.17 -3.58
CA THR A 48 8.04 -0.92 -3.97
C THR A 48 6.68 -1.21 -4.63
N PRO A 49 5.74 -0.25 -4.66
CA PRO A 49 4.46 -0.44 -5.33
C PRO A 49 4.59 -0.85 -6.80
N ALA A 50 5.59 -0.33 -7.52
CA ALA A 50 5.84 -0.66 -8.93
C ALA A 50 6.31 -2.12 -9.11
N GLU A 51 7.12 -2.64 -8.19
CA GLU A 51 7.59 -4.04 -8.23
C GLU A 51 6.49 -5.06 -7.88
N LEU A 52 5.36 -4.58 -7.34
CA LEU A 52 4.27 -5.41 -6.84
C LEU A 52 2.97 -5.21 -7.63
N GLU A 53 2.97 -4.39 -8.69
CA GLU A 53 1.76 -4.01 -9.43
C GLU A 53 1.01 -5.22 -10.00
N ASP A 54 1.75 -6.17 -10.60
CA ASP A 54 1.20 -7.39 -11.17
C ASP A 54 0.59 -8.31 -10.09
N GLU A 55 1.29 -8.52 -8.98
CA GLU A 55 0.82 -9.36 -7.88
C GLU A 55 -0.33 -8.73 -7.10
N LEU A 56 -0.30 -7.41 -6.91
CA LEU A 56 -1.39 -6.67 -6.27
C LEU A 56 -2.65 -6.73 -7.13
N SER A 57 -2.51 -6.64 -8.45
CA SER A 57 -3.62 -6.82 -9.38
C SER A 57 -4.22 -8.23 -9.24
N ALA A 58 -3.39 -9.26 -9.25
CA ALA A 58 -3.86 -10.65 -9.10
C ALA A 58 -4.47 -10.94 -7.71
N ALA A 59 -3.88 -10.44 -6.63
CA ALA A 59 -4.29 -10.72 -5.26
C ALA A 59 -5.53 -9.94 -4.82
N TYR A 60 -5.72 -8.70 -5.32
CA TYR A 60 -6.78 -7.80 -4.87
C TYR A 60 -7.92 -7.61 -5.89
N LEU A 61 -7.73 -7.91 -7.18
CA LEU A 61 -8.79 -7.68 -8.18
C LEU A 61 -9.59 -8.92 -8.52
N GLY A 62 -9.06 -10.12 -8.26
CA GLY A 62 -9.65 -11.33 -8.81
C GLY A 62 -9.57 -11.33 -10.34
N SER A 63 -9.52 -12.52 -10.94
CA SER A 63 -9.58 -12.70 -12.39
C SER A 63 -10.84 -12.11 -13.01
#